data_AF-A0A261AYP9-F1
#
_entry.id   AF-A0A261AYP9-F1
#
_cell.length_a   1.000
_cell.length_b   1.000
_cell.length_c   1.000
_cell.angle_alpha   90.00
_cell.angle_beta   90.00
_cell.angle_gamma   90.00
#
_symmetry.space_group_name_H-M   'P 1'
#
loop_
_entity.id
_entity.type
_entity.pdbx_description
1 polymer ?
#
loop_
_entity_poly.entity_id
_entity_poly.type
_entity_poly.pdbx_seq_one_letter_code
_entity_poly.pdbx_strand_id
1 'polypeptide(L)'
;MQRNTLILPMMSYKLDIFEFFALITILLWNTGLEYQTEECGGTGEKVKEQVMAELVYYMKHYKRIEEPGVRIASIVNLLPAVERCVRKIQDDTEITQVFNVFKASKEFYDLVNGIFG
;
A
#
# COMPACT_ATOMS: atom_id res chain seq x y z
N MET A 1 -6.10 -3.25 -16.63
CA MET A 1 -5.09 -2.18 -16.42
C MET A 1 -4.24 -2.42 -15.16
N GLN A 2 -4.85 -2.71 -13.99
CA GLN A 2 -4.14 -2.96 -12.72
C GLN A 2 -3.15 -4.15 -12.74
N ARG A 3 -3.41 -5.18 -13.54
CA ARG A 3 -2.52 -6.34 -13.72
C ARG A 3 -1.11 -5.93 -14.14
N ASN A 4 -0.97 -4.92 -15.01
CA ASN A 4 0.33 -4.48 -15.52
C ASN A 4 1.06 -3.53 -14.56
N THR A 5 0.35 -2.89 -13.63
CA THR A 5 0.91 -1.85 -12.76
C THR A 5 1.27 -2.36 -11.36
N LEU A 6 0.71 -3.49 -10.92
CA LEU A 6 1.00 -4.09 -9.61
C LEU A 6 1.34 -5.58 -9.71
N ILE A 7 0.43 -6.39 -10.24
CA ILE A 7 0.57 -7.85 -10.22
C ILE A 7 1.81 -8.31 -11.00
N LEU A 8 1.97 -7.86 -12.25
CA LEU A 8 3.13 -8.23 -13.07
C LEU A 8 4.45 -7.71 -12.47
N PRO A 9 4.57 -6.46 -12.02
CA PRO A 9 5.76 -6.01 -11.27
C PRO A 9 6.07 -6.85 -10.03
N MET A 10 5.08 -7.15 -9.18
CA MET A 10 5.27 -8.00 -8.00
C MET A 10 5.77 -9.40 -8.39
N MET A 11 5.20 -10.01 -9.43
CA MET A 11 5.66 -11.29 -9.96
C MET A 11 7.09 -11.19 -10.53
N SER A 12 7.40 -10.12 -11.26
CA SER A 12 8.72 -9.88 -11.84
C SER A 12 9.79 -9.70 -10.76
N TYR A 13 9.48 -8.99 -9.67
CA TYR A 13 10.36 -8.85 -8.51
C TYR A 13 10.46 -10.12 -7.65
N LYS A 14 9.61 -11.12 -7.95
CA LYS A 14 9.47 -12.34 -7.15
C LYS A 14 9.28 -11.99 -5.69
N LEU A 15 8.33 -11.09 -5.45
CA LEU A 15 8.06 -10.55 -4.13
C LEU A 15 7.57 -11.68 -3.24
N ASP A 16 8.28 -11.91 -2.13
CA ASP A 16 7.87 -12.93 -1.17
C ASP A 16 6.91 -12.38 -0.12
N ILE A 17 6.49 -13.27 0.77
CA ILE A 17 5.53 -12.95 1.81
C ILE A 17 6.04 -11.94 2.85
N PHE A 18 7.34 -11.96 3.18
CA PHE A 18 7.92 -11.01 4.15
C PHE A 18 8.04 -9.62 3.54
N GLU A 19 8.47 -9.53 2.28
CA GLU A 19 8.48 -8.28 1.52
C GLU A 19 7.07 -7.73 1.37
N PHE A 20 6.09 -8.59 1.10
CA PHE A 20 4.70 -8.21 0.98
C PHE A 20 4.18 -7.63 2.31
N PHE A 21 4.39 -8.32 3.43
CA PHE A 21 3.97 -7.82 4.74
C PHE A 21 4.65 -6.51 5.14
N ALA A 22 5.92 -6.33 4.80
CA ALA A 22 6.59 -5.06 5.01
C ALA A 22 5.92 -3.92 4.21
N LEU A 23 5.65 -4.13 2.92
CA LEU A 23 4.95 -3.14 2.09
C LEU A 23 3.54 -2.82 2.59
N ILE A 24 2.78 -3.83 3.01
CA ILE A 24 1.43 -3.63 3.59
C ILE A 24 1.51 -2.84 4.89
N THR A 25 2.51 -3.12 5.74
CA THR A 25 2.67 -2.38 7.00
C THR A 25 3.02 -0.92 6.75
N ILE A 26 3.92 -0.65 5.79
CA ILE A 26 4.26 0.73 5.40
C ILE A 26 3.02 1.45 4.86
N LEU A 27 2.20 0.79 4.05
CA LEU A 27 0.98 1.37 3.48
C LEU A 27 -0.10 1.63 4.54
N LEU A 28 -0.23 0.75 5.53
CA LEU A 28 -1.19 0.88 6.62
C LEU A 28 -0.87 2.06 7.53
N TRP A 29 0.40 2.27 7.86
CA TRP A 29 0.85 3.35 8.75
C TRP A 29 1.15 4.65 7.98
N ASN A 30 0.16 5.12 7.22
CA ASN A 30 0.21 6.43 6.58
C ASN A 30 0.08 7.54 7.64
N THR A 31 1.12 8.35 7.81
CA THR A 31 1.22 9.40 8.84
C THR A 31 0.72 10.77 8.37
N GLY A 32 0.09 10.83 7.20
CA GLY A 32 -0.46 12.05 6.59
C GLY A 32 -1.99 12.15 6.64
N LEU A 33 -2.67 11.41 7.51
CA LEU A 33 -4.14 11.40 7.56
C LEU A 33 -4.68 12.66 8.25
N GLU A 34 -5.72 13.27 7.68
CA GLU A 34 -6.42 14.39 8.29
C GLU A 34 -7.02 13.94 9.64
N TYR A 35 -6.93 14.80 10.66
CA TYR A 35 -7.35 14.52 12.05
C TYR A 35 -6.53 13.46 12.81
N GLN A 36 -5.40 12.99 12.27
CA GLN A 36 -4.48 12.14 13.03
C GLN A 36 -3.81 12.94 14.16
N THR A 37 -3.81 12.38 15.37
CA THR A 37 -3.08 12.99 16.49
C THR A 37 -1.57 12.86 16.30
N GLU A 38 -0.81 13.82 16.82
CA GLU A 38 0.65 13.78 16.77
C GLU A 38 1.22 12.50 17.42
N GLU A 39 0.64 12.05 18.52
CA GLU A 39 1.01 10.79 19.18
C GLU A 39 0.80 9.57 18.27
N CYS A 40 -0.33 9.52 17.56
CA CYS A 40 -0.61 8.45 16.60
C CYS A 40 0.38 8.51 15.41
N GLY A 41 0.66 9.71 14.89
CA GLY A 41 1.66 9.93 13.85
C GLY A 41 3.05 9.44 14.30
N GLY A 42 3.47 9.80 15.51
CA GLY A 42 4.74 9.35 16.09
C GLY A 42 4.81 7.83 16.31
N THR A 43 3.69 7.19 16.64
CA THR A 43 3.60 5.72 16.69
C THR A 43 3.76 5.11 15.29
N GLY A 44 3.11 5.68 14.28
CA GLY A 44 3.22 5.24 12.90
C GLY A 44 4.64 5.35 12.34
N GLU A 45 5.35 6.44 12.63
CA GLU A 45 6.76 6.57 12.24
C GLU A 45 7.64 5.48 12.88
N LYS A 46 7.50 5.23 14.18
CA LYS A 46 8.26 4.17 14.87
C LYS A 46 8.01 2.79 14.27
N VAL A 47 6.77 2.48 13.90
CA VAL A 47 6.43 1.19 13.26
C VAL A 47 7.08 1.07 11.88
N LYS A 48 7.02 2.14 11.07
CA LYS A 48 7.67 2.17 9.75
C LYS A 48 9.18 2.03 9.85
N GLU A 49 9.82 2.74 10.78
CA GLU A 49 11.25 2.63 11.05
C GLU A 49 11.64 1.20 11.42
N GLN A 50 10.91 0.57 12.34
CA GLN A 50 11.17 -0.80 12.77
C GLN A 50 11.02 -1.79 11.60
N VAL A 51 9.93 -1.70 10.83
CA VAL A 51 9.71 -2.58 9.66
C VAL A 51 10.80 -2.41 8.61
N MET A 52 11.26 -1.18 8.36
CA MET A 52 12.35 -0.93 7.43
C MET A 52 13.66 -1.53 7.92
N ALA A 53 13.97 -1.45 9.22
CA ALA A 53 15.14 -2.08 9.81
C ALA A 53 15.10 -3.61 9.68
N GLU A 54 13.95 -4.23 9.99
CA GLU A 54 13.74 -5.68 9.83
C GLU A 54 13.85 -6.10 8.35
N LEU A 55 13.31 -5.31 7.43
CA LEU A 55 13.43 -5.56 6.00
C LEU A 55 14.89 -5.50 5.54
N VAL A 56 15.66 -4.50 5.97
CA VAL A 56 17.10 -4.41 5.69
C VAL A 56 17.83 -5.64 6.22
N TYR A 57 17.54 -6.05 7.46
CA TYR A 57 18.13 -7.24 8.07
C TYR A 57 17.80 -8.50 7.25
N TYR A 58 16.53 -8.70 6.90
CA TYR A 58 16.06 -9.82 6.10
C TYR A 58 16.78 -9.90 4.74
N MET A 59 16.88 -8.77 4.04
CA MET A 59 17.57 -8.70 2.75
C MET A 59 19.05 -9.07 2.85
N LYS A 60 19.73 -8.54 3.87
CA LYS A 60 21.18 -8.73 4.05
C LYS A 60 21.54 -10.13 4.53
N HIS A 61 20.81 -10.65 5.52
CA HIS A 61 21.22 -11.87 6.24
C HIS A 61 20.52 -13.13 5.75
N TYR A 62 19.23 -13.04 5.42
CA TYR A 62 18.46 -14.18 4.95
C TYR A 62 18.57 -14.34 3.43
N LYS A 63 18.26 -13.28 2.67
CA LYS A 63 18.33 -13.31 1.20
C LYS A 63 19.73 -13.14 0.63
N ARG A 64 20.67 -12.64 1.42
CA ARG A 64 22.06 -12.37 1.00
C ARG A 64 22.14 -11.48 -0.24
N ILE A 65 21.27 -10.47 -0.29
CA ILE A 65 21.29 -9.45 -1.34
C ILE A 65 22.51 -8.55 -1.12
N GLU A 66 23.31 -8.35 -2.16
CA GLU A 66 24.51 -7.51 -2.13
C GLU A 66 24.18 -6.04 -1.84
N GLU A 67 23.11 -5.54 -2.48
CA GLU A 67 22.62 -4.17 -2.35
C GLU A 67 21.18 -4.13 -1.81
N PRO A 68 20.96 -4.33 -0.49
CA PRO A 68 19.63 -4.31 0.13
C PRO A 68 18.83 -3.05 -0.19
N GLY A 69 19.49 -1.88 -0.19
CA GLY A 69 18.86 -0.60 -0.46
C GLY A 69 18.24 -0.51 -1.85
N VAL A 70 18.94 -0.99 -2.88
CA VAL A 70 18.44 -1.00 -4.27
C VAL A 70 17.21 -1.90 -4.40
N ARG A 71 17.23 -3.07 -3.75
CA ARG A 71 16.08 -3.98 -3.76
C ARG A 71 14.89 -3.38 -3.03
N ILE A 72 15.10 -2.81 -1.84
CA ILE A 72 14.03 -2.17 -1.06
C ILE A 72 13.42 -0.99 -1.84
N ALA A 73 14.25 -0.13 -2.43
CA ALA A 73 13.77 0.97 -3.27
C ALA A 73 12.91 0.47 -4.44
N SER A 74 13.32 -0.63 -5.08
CA SER A 74 12.58 -1.24 -6.18
C SER A 74 11.18 -1.71 -5.77
N ILE A 75 11.05 -2.34 -4.60
CA ILE A 75 9.74 -2.83 -4.13
C ILE A 75 8.88 -1.73 -3.49
N VAL A 76 9.47 -0.73 -2.83
CA VAL A 76 8.76 0.43 -2.28
C VAL A 76 8.15 1.29 -3.39
N ASN A 77 8.78 1.33 -4.56
CA ASN A 77 8.21 1.99 -5.75
C ASN A 77 6.88 1.38 -6.24
N LEU A 78 6.45 0.24 -5.70
CA LEU A 78 5.12 -0.30 -5.92
C LEU A 78 4.03 0.47 -5.15
N LEU A 79 4.34 1.10 -4.02
CA LEU A 79 3.35 1.77 -3.17
C LEU A 79 2.57 2.87 -3.92
N PRO A 80 3.20 3.77 -4.70
CA PRO A 80 2.46 4.74 -5.50
C PRO A 80 1.55 4.10 -6.57
N ALA A 81 1.89 2.90 -7.04
CA ALA A 81 1.03 2.17 -7.96
C ALA A 81 -0.23 1.64 -7.25
N VAL A 82 -0.15 1.30 -5.97
CA VAL A 82 -1.30 0.96 -5.13
C VAL A 82 -2.23 2.16 -5.00
N GLU A 83 -1.70 3.33 -4.65
CA GLU A 83 -2.51 4.55 -4.54
C GLU A 83 -3.27 4.88 -5.84
N ARG A 84 -2.60 4.74 -7.00
CA ARG A 84 -3.27 4.93 -8.30
C ARG A 84 -4.39 3.93 -8.54
N CYS A 85 -4.23 2.69 -8.07
CA CYS A 85 -5.29 1.69 -8.19
C CYS A 85 -6.47 1.99 -7.27
N VAL A 86 -6.22 2.51 -6.06
CA VAL A 86 -7.27 2.96 -5.14
C VAL A 86 -8.06 4.12 -5.74
N ARG A 87 -7.40 5.16 -6.22
CA ARG A 87 -8.07 6.30 -6.88
C ARG A 87 -8.93 5.85 -8.06
N LYS A 88 -8.42 4.96 -8.89
CA LYS A 88 -9.19 4.40 -10.00
C LYS A 88 -10.45 3.65 -9.52
N ILE A 89 -10.36 2.89 -8.43
CA ILE A 89 -11.53 2.20 -7.86
C ILE A 89 -12.56 3.22 -7.34
N GLN A 90 -12.11 4.30 -6.72
CA GLN A 90 -12.97 5.39 -6.26
C GLN A 90 -13.68 6.06 -7.45
N ASP A 91 -12.93 6.47 -8.48
CA ASP A 91 -13.46 7.07 -9.71
C ASP A 91 -14.48 6.16 -10.41
N ASP A 92 -14.12 4.88 -10.61
CA ASP A 92 -14.98 3.90 -11.27
C ASP A 92 -16.27 3.67 -10.45
N THR A 93 -16.17 3.65 -9.11
CA THR A 93 -17.32 3.50 -8.21
C THR A 93 -18.26 4.71 -8.27
N GLU A 94 -17.72 5.93 -8.25
CA GLU A 94 -18.50 7.17 -8.37
C GLU A 94 -19.27 7.22 -9.70
N ILE A 95 -18.60 6.89 -10.81
CA ILE A 95 -19.24 6.81 -12.14
C ILE A 95 -20.41 5.82 -12.12
N THR A 96 -20.23 4.63 -11.57
CA THR A 96 -21.32 3.62 -11.55
C THR A 96 -22.54 4.08 -10.75
N GLN A 97 -22.36 4.88 -9.70
CA GLN A 97 -23.47 5.49 -8.95
C GLN A 97 -24.18 6.56 -9.76
N VAL A 98 -23.44 7.49 -10.38
CA VAL A 98 -24.01 8.59 -11.19
C VAL A 98 -24.86 8.05 -12.33
N PHE A 99 -24.38 7.03 -13.03
CA PHE A 99 -25.08 6.46 -14.19
C PHE A 99 -26.08 5.35 -13.83
N ASN A 100 -26.22 4.99 -12.55
CA ASN A 100 -27.12 3.94 -12.06
C ASN A 100 -26.98 2.59 -12.80
N VAL A 101 -25.77 2.30 -13.31
CA VAL A 101 -25.46 1.09 -14.11
C VAL A 101 -25.22 -0.12 -13.22
N PHE A 102 -24.71 0.11 -12.01
CA PHE A 102 -24.52 -0.90 -10.96
C PHE A 102 -24.53 -0.18 -9.61
N LYS A 103 -25.57 -0.41 -8.79
CA LYS A 103 -25.60 0.15 -7.44
C LYS A 103 -24.81 -0.76 -6.52
N ALA A 104 -23.53 -0.44 -6.32
CA ALA A 104 -22.83 -0.92 -5.14
C ALA A 104 -23.65 -0.57 -3.89
N SER A 105 -23.61 -1.44 -2.88
CA SER A 105 -24.29 -1.16 -1.62
C SER A 105 -23.72 0.13 -1.02
N LYS A 106 -24.52 0.82 -0.21
CA LYS A 106 -24.08 2.06 0.43
C LYS A 106 -22.83 1.79 1.29
N GLU A 107 -22.80 0.66 1.97
CA GLU A 107 -21.69 0.23 2.80
C GLU A 107 -20.39 0.03 1.99
N PHE A 108 -20.48 -0.55 0.80
CA PHE A 108 -19.33 -0.69 -0.09
C PHE A 108 -18.84 0.66 -0.62
N TYR A 109 -19.77 1.53 -1.00
CA TYR A 109 -19.43 2.88 -1.45
C TYR A 109 -18.75 3.69 -0.35
N ASP A 110 -19.32 3.68 0.85
CA ASP A 110 -18.80 4.39 2.01
C ASP A 110 -17.39 3.86 2.36
N LEU A 111 -17.20 2.54 2.35
CA LEU A 111 -15.89 1.90 2.55
C LEU A 111 -14.84 2.36 1.52
N VAL A 112 -15.15 2.29 0.22
CA VAL A 112 -14.22 2.64 -0.86
C VAL A 112 -13.80 4.11 -0.79
N ASN A 113 -14.70 4.99 -0.36
CA ASN A 113 -14.45 6.42 -0.24
C ASN A 113 -13.94 6.86 1.13
N GLY A 114 -13.70 5.92 2.06
CA GLY A 114 -13.21 6.24 3.40
C GLY A 114 -14.22 6.98 4.28
N ILE A 115 -15.51 6.81 3.99
CA ILE A 115 -16.62 7.36 4.79
C ILE A 115 -16.91 6.34 5.90
N PHE A 116 -16.37 6.59 7.07
CA PHE A 116 -16.58 5.76 8.26
C PHE A 116 -17.51 6.50 9.20
N GLY A 117 -18.83 6.38 8.99
CA GLY A 117 -19.89 7.06 9.73
C GLY A 117 -21.06 6.15 10.06
#